data_AF-A0AAZ3NSS7-F1
#
_entry.id   AF-A0AAZ3NSS7-F1
#
_cell.length_a   1.000
_cell.length_b   1.000
_cell.length_c   1.000
_cell.angle_alpha   90.00
_cell.angle_beta   90.00
_cell.angle_gamma   90.00
#
_symmetry.space_group_name_H-M   'P 1'
#
loop_
_entity.id
_entity.type
_entity.pdbx_description
1 polymer ?
#
loop_
_entity_poly.entity_id
_entity_poly.type
_entity_poly.pdbx_seq_one_letter_code
_entity_poly.pdbx_strand_id
1 'polypeptide(L)'
;MDPTSVSERENVTLTCRTNCTLDPITVHSWFKNGQPIPNSNTSSPIYILFSVSSEDTGRLSCAVEGHEYLPSAEETLTVRYGPKDTSVSVSPSGEIVEGSSVNLTCSSDANPPVENYTWYKRNVTSPKASGQSYTIHNVSSEDREGYYCEALNIIGRETIPVHINVISVFSWVPVVGVGAVLTAGALLVTIYCYMKRRSTGGSDATADTLIQGLPCDKATQIDAEPPIMRTGANHQRTWKVTQPLR
;
A
#
# COMPACT_ATOMS: atom_id res chain seq x y z
N MET A 1 -4.48 -38.93 -15.20
CA MET A 1 -4.86 -38.37 -13.89
C MET A 1 -4.07 -39.14 -12.86
N ASP A 2 -3.20 -38.45 -12.14
CA ASP A 2 -2.32 -39.07 -11.14
C ASP A 2 -3.16 -39.65 -9.99
N PRO A 3 -2.82 -40.85 -9.49
CA PRO A 3 -3.51 -41.41 -8.34
C PRO A 3 -3.15 -40.55 -7.11
N THR A 4 -4.16 -39.88 -6.54
CA THR A 4 -4.15 -39.10 -5.28
C THR A 4 -3.76 -37.60 -5.33
N SER A 5 -4.26 -36.87 -6.33
CA SER A 5 -4.41 -35.40 -6.23
C SER A 5 -5.71 -35.02 -5.50
N VAL A 6 -5.63 -34.26 -4.41
CA VAL A 6 -6.79 -33.84 -3.57
C VAL A 6 -6.75 -32.34 -3.30
N SER A 7 -7.90 -31.68 -3.12
CA SER A 7 -7.94 -30.24 -2.79
C SER A 7 -7.76 -30.00 -1.29
N GLU A 8 -7.16 -28.86 -0.92
CA GLU A 8 -7.04 -28.44 0.48
C GLU A 8 -8.41 -28.40 1.18
N ARG A 9 -8.43 -28.76 2.47
CA ARG A 9 -9.62 -28.87 3.34
C ARG A 9 -10.57 -30.03 3.03
N GLU A 10 -10.26 -30.87 2.04
CA GLU A 10 -10.98 -32.13 1.84
C GLU A 10 -10.50 -33.21 2.83
N ASN A 11 -11.30 -34.27 2.96
CA ASN A 11 -10.93 -35.44 3.76
C ASN A 11 -10.44 -36.55 2.83
N VAL A 12 -9.32 -37.20 3.20
CA VAL A 12 -8.75 -38.30 2.42
C VAL A 12 -8.82 -39.59 3.22
N THR A 13 -9.44 -40.60 2.63
CA THR A 13 -9.51 -41.94 3.20
C THR A 13 -8.47 -42.83 2.52
N LEU A 14 -7.50 -43.27 3.31
CA LEU A 14 -6.48 -44.23 2.90
C LEU A 14 -6.86 -45.61 3.41
N THR A 15 -6.63 -46.64 2.61
CA THR A 15 -6.92 -48.02 2.99
C THR A 15 -5.70 -48.89 2.77
N CYS A 16 -5.20 -49.47 3.84
CA CYS A 16 -4.13 -50.46 3.80
C CYS A 16 -4.71 -51.79 3.33
N ARG A 17 -4.19 -52.34 2.24
CA ARG A 17 -4.61 -53.64 1.72
C ARG A 17 -3.45 -54.63 1.80
N THR A 18 -3.74 -55.83 2.29
CA THR A 18 -2.81 -56.94 2.33
C THR A 18 -3.46 -58.18 1.72
N ASN A 19 -2.62 -59.08 1.21
CA ASN A 19 -3.05 -60.40 0.74
C ASN A 19 -2.94 -61.47 1.84
N CYS A 20 -2.40 -61.11 3.01
CA CYS A 20 -2.31 -62.00 4.16
C CYS A 20 -3.69 -62.15 4.82
N THR A 21 -3.96 -63.34 5.37
CA THR A 21 -5.09 -63.54 6.27
C THR A 21 -4.71 -63.00 7.65
N LEU A 22 -5.30 -61.86 8.02
CA LEU A 22 -5.03 -61.19 9.29
C LEU A 22 -6.16 -61.44 10.30
N ASP A 23 -5.83 -61.32 11.59
CA ASP A 23 -6.81 -61.30 12.67
C ASP A 23 -7.59 -59.96 12.65
N PRO A 24 -8.90 -59.93 12.92
CA PRO A 24 -9.69 -58.70 13.01
C PRO A 24 -9.14 -57.61 13.95
N ILE A 25 -8.36 -57.98 14.98
CA ILE A 25 -7.74 -57.00 15.90
C ILE A 25 -6.36 -56.50 15.45
N THR A 26 -5.87 -56.95 14.29
CA THR A 26 -4.55 -56.59 13.78
C THR A 26 -4.42 -55.08 13.60
N VAL A 27 -3.39 -54.51 14.20
CA VAL A 27 -3.09 -53.07 14.16
C VAL A 27 -2.27 -52.74 12.91
N HIS A 28 -2.58 -51.60 12.30
CA HIS A 28 -1.88 -51.07 11.13
C HIS A 28 -1.13 -49.80 11.51
N SER A 29 0.11 -49.69 11.04
CA SER A 29 0.99 -48.53 11.23
C SER A 29 1.11 -47.76 9.92
N TRP A 30 1.03 -46.43 9.98
CA TRP A 30 1.12 -45.56 8.80
C TRP A 30 2.41 -44.75 8.80
N PHE A 31 2.93 -44.51 7.61
CA PHE A 31 4.19 -43.84 7.38
C PHE A 31 4.03 -42.74 6.34
N LYS A 32 4.72 -41.62 6.57
CA LYS A 32 4.86 -40.51 5.63
C LYS A 32 6.33 -40.23 5.40
N ASN A 33 6.74 -40.24 4.13
CA ASN A 33 8.13 -40.08 3.70
C ASN A 33 9.07 -41.05 4.44
N GLY A 34 8.60 -42.29 4.68
CA GLY A 34 9.32 -43.34 5.41
C GLY A 34 9.35 -43.18 6.94
N GLN A 35 8.76 -42.11 7.51
CA GLN A 35 8.70 -41.91 8.96
C GLN A 35 7.31 -42.27 9.52
N PRO A 36 7.23 -42.85 10.73
CA PRO A 36 5.96 -43.23 11.33
C PRO A 36 5.11 -41.98 11.64
N ILE A 37 3.82 -42.04 11.30
CA ILE A 37 2.86 -40.97 11.62
C ILE A 37 2.41 -41.16 13.08
N PRO A 38 2.61 -40.19 13.98
CA PRO A 38 2.19 -40.31 15.38
C PRO A 38 0.69 -40.55 15.51
N ASN A 39 0.29 -41.44 16.43
CA ASN A 39 -1.11 -41.74 16.74
C ASN A 39 -1.94 -42.22 15.53
N SER A 40 -1.30 -42.81 14.52
CA SER A 40 -1.97 -43.39 13.36
C SER A 40 -2.31 -44.87 13.52
N ASN A 41 -1.80 -45.52 14.57
CA ASN A 41 -2.01 -46.94 14.83
C ASN A 41 -3.48 -47.23 15.10
N THR A 42 -4.06 -48.12 14.29
CA THR A 42 -5.48 -48.49 14.41
C THR A 42 -5.68 -49.95 14.03
N SER A 43 -6.59 -50.64 14.73
CA SER A 43 -7.06 -51.98 14.33
C SER A 43 -7.90 -51.95 13.05
N SER A 44 -8.30 -50.75 12.58
CA SER A 44 -8.91 -50.57 11.27
C SER A 44 -7.83 -50.48 10.18
N PRO A 45 -8.02 -51.10 8.99
CA PRO A 45 -7.12 -50.89 7.86
C PRO A 45 -7.29 -49.49 7.23
N ILE A 46 -8.15 -48.63 7.78
CA ILE A 46 -8.49 -47.31 7.25
C ILE A 46 -7.84 -46.22 8.09
N TYR A 47 -7.18 -45.28 7.42
CA TYR A 47 -6.69 -44.04 8.02
C TYR A 47 -7.28 -42.84 7.30
N ILE A 48 -7.77 -41.86 8.06
CA ILE A 48 -8.46 -40.69 7.53
C ILE A 48 -7.65 -39.45 7.88
N LEU A 49 -7.22 -38.72 6.85
CA LEU A 49 -6.69 -37.37 6.98
C LEU A 49 -7.86 -36.40 6.88
N PHE A 50 -8.13 -35.68 7.96
CA PHE A 50 -9.22 -34.69 8.01
C PHE A 50 -8.70 -33.31 7.63
N SER A 51 -9.45 -32.60 6.78
CA SER A 51 -9.14 -31.23 6.35
C SER A 51 -7.68 -31.06 5.92
N VAL A 52 -7.28 -31.79 4.87
CA VAL A 52 -5.89 -31.83 4.41
C VAL A 52 -5.32 -30.44 4.12
N SER A 53 -4.04 -30.26 4.42
CA SER A 53 -3.27 -29.04 4.22
C SER A 53 -2.16 -29.26 3.19
N SER A 54 -1.54 -28.19 2.70
CA SER A 54 -0.35 -28.30 1.85
C SER A 54 0.76 -29.14 2.47
N GLU A 55 0.86 -29.14 3.81
CA GLU A 55 1.85 -29.91 4.56
C GLU A 55 1.64 -31.42 4.44
N ASP A 56 0.41 -31.90 4.17
CA ASP A 56 0.09 -33.33 4.07
C ASP A 56 0.65 -34.00 2.82
N THR A 57 1.09 -33.21 1.83
CA THR A 57 1.77 -33.69 0.64
C THR A 57 2.98 -34.56 1.00
N GLY A 58 3.10 -35.73 0.37
CA GLY A 58 4.18 -36.66 0.62
C GLY A 58 3.90 -38.07 0.15
N ARG A 59 4.87 -38.96 0.37
CA ARG A 59 4.77 -40.38 0.03
C ARG A 59 4.24 -41.15 1.24
N LEU A 60 3.12 -41.83 1.07
CA LEU A 60 2.41 -42.54 2.13
C LEU A 60 2.52 -44.05 1.92
N SER A 61 2.76 -44.77 3.00
CA SER A 61 2.73 -46.23 3.04
C SER A 61 2.16 -46.73 4.35
N CYS A 62 1.76 -48.00 4.39
CA CYS A 62 1.28 -48.65 5.58
C CYS A 62 2.02 -49.98 5.80
N ALA A 63 2.04 -50.46 7.03
CA ALA A 63 2.48 -51.81 7.38
C ALA A 63 1.60 -52.38 8.48
N VAL A 64 1.64 -53.70 8.63
CA VAL A 64 1.05 -54.37 9.80
C VAL A 64 1.98 -54.18 10.99
N GLU A 65 1.44 -53.90 12.17
CA GLU A 65 2.21 -53.76 13.40
C GLU A 65 2.96 -55.07 13.71
N GLY A 66 4.25 -54.96 14.05
CA GLY A 66 5.19 -56.08 14.19
C GLY A 66 5.79 -56.58 12.87
N HIS A 67 5.32 -56.07 11.73
CA HIS A 67 5.82 -56.37 10.38
C HIS A 67 6.20 -55.10 9.61
N GLU A 68 6.67 -54.05 10.30
CA GLU A 68 7.03 -52.75 9.72
C GLU A 68 8.17 -52.83 8.70
N TYR A 69 8.95 -53.92 8.74
CA TYR A 69 10.00 -54.22 7.77
C TYR A 69 9.45 -54.62 6.38
N LEU A 70 8.14 -54.83 6.24
CA LEU A 70 7.44 -55.11 4.99
C LEU A 70 6.34 -54.07 4.73
N PRO A 71 6.69 -52.80 4.47
CA PRO A 71 5.70 -51.79 4.15
C PRO A 71 5.04 -52.06 2.78
N SER A 72 3.85 -51.50 2.59
CA SER A 72 3.20 -51.41 1.29
C SER A 72 4.03 -50.61 0.30
N ALA A 73 3.67 -50.68 -0.98
CA ALA A 73 4.13 -49.68 -1.94
C ALA A 73 3.77 -48.27 -1.46
N GLU A 74 4.64 -47.31 -1.77
CA GLU A 74 4.44 -45.91 -1.44
C GLU A 74 3.58 -45.22 -2.51
N GLU A 75 2.55 -44.50 -2.07
CA GLU A 75 1.66 -43.71 -2.91
C GLU A 75 1.86 -42.21 -2.62
N THR A 76 1.90 -41.38 -3.66
CA THR A 76 2.20 -39.94 -3.49
C THR A 76 0.93 -39.11 -3.40
N LEU A 77 0.59 -38.69 -2.18
CA LEU A 77 -0.49 -37.72 -1.96
C LEU A 77 -0.01 -36.33 -2.35
N THR A 78 -0.75 -35.69 -3.27
CA THR A 78 -0.51 -34.30 -3.68
C THR A 78 -1.70 -33.43 -3.30
N VAL A 79 -1.48 -32.45 -2.42
CA VAL A 79 -2.54 -31.51 -2.02
C VAL A 79 -2.49 -30.25 -2.88
N ARG A 80 -3.62 -29.93 -3.51
CA ARG A 80 -3.80 -28.78 -4.40
C ARG A 80 -4.52 -27.65 -3.68
N TYR A 81 -4.03 -26.44 -3.87
CA TYR A 81 -4.53 -25.23 -3.22
C TYR A 81 -4.41 -24.02 -4.16
N GLY A 82 -5.26 -23.02 -3.92
CA GLY A 82 -5.16 -21.72 -4.59
C GLY A 82 -3.94 -20.94 -4.11
N PRO A 83 -3.60 -19.81 -4.77
CA PRO A 83 -2.51 -18.95 -4.32
C PRO A 83 -2.69 -18.52 -2.86
N LYS A 84 -1.62 -18.62 -2.07
CA LYS A 84 -1.53 -18.16 -0.67
C LYS A 84 -0.15 -17.57 -0.40
N ASP A 85 0.00 -16.87 0.72
CA ASP A 85 1.25 -16.18 1.11
C ASP A 85 1.77 -15.24 0.01
N THR A 86 0.84 -14.63 -0.74
CA THR A 86 1.19 -13.69 -1.81
C THR A 86 1.87 -12.45 -1.24
N SER A 87 2.97 -12.05 -1.86
CA SER A 87 3.76 -10.88 -1.47
C SER A 87 4.21 -10.09 -2.69
N VAL A 88 4.43 -8.79 -2.49
CA VAL A 88 4.94 -7.89 -3.52
C VAL A 88 6.23 -7.26 -3.04
N SER A 89 7.28 -7.41 -3.83
CA SER A 89 8.56 -6.75 -3.64
C SER A 89 8.65 -5.49 -4.53
N VAL A 90 9.30 -4.46 -4.02
CA VAL A 90 9.39 -3.13 -4.63
C VAL A 90 10.86 -2.77 -4.84
N SER A 91 11.23 -2.43 -6.07
CA SER A 91 12.60 -2.06 -6.44
C SER A 91 12.63 -0.77 -7.27
N PRO A 92 13.33 0.29 -6.82
CA PRO A 92 14.12 0.39 -5.61
C PRO A 92 13.25 0.34 -4.33
N SER A 93 13.81 -0.20 -3.25
CA SER A 93 13.18 -0.24 -1.94
C SER A 93 13.34 1.10 -1.22
N GLY A 94 12.37 1.46 -0.38
CA GLY A 94 12.43 2.65 0.48
C GLY A 94 11.65 3.83 -0.10
N GLU A 95 12.19 5.04 0.07
CA GLU A 95 11.57 6.28 -0.37
C GLU A 95 11.77 6.51 -1.87
N ILE A 96 10.66 6.60 -2.59
CA ILE A 96 10.59 6.75 -4.05
C ILE A 96 10.28 8.20 -4.36
N VAL A 97 11.13 8.86 -5.14
CA VAL A 97 10.93 10.26 -5.52
C VAL A 97 9.84 10.38 -6.58
N GLU A 98 8.93 11.35 -6.46
CA GLU A 98 7.94 11.64 -7.51
C GLU A 98 8.62 11.84 -8.87
N GLY A 99 8.02 11.27 -9.92
CA GLY A 99 8.58 11.27 -11.28
C GLY A 99 9.56 10.14 -11.58
N SER A 100 9.99 9.36 -10.58
CA SER A 100 10.84 8.19 -10.79
C SER A 100 10.06 6.99 -11.34
N SER A 101 10.77 5.88 -11.58
CA SER A 101 10.16 4.59 -11.96
C SER A 101 10.48 3.54 -10.90
N VAL A 102 9.52 2.65 -10.65
CA VAL A 102 9.64 1.55 -9.70
C VAL A 102 9.17 0.25 -10.34
N ASN A 103 9.89 -0.84 -10.10
CA ASN A 103 9.53 -2.18 -10.52
C ASN A 103 8.91 -2.93 -9.34
N LEU A 104 7.72 -3.46 -9.57
CA LEU A 104 6.98 -4.30 -8.64
C LEU A 104 7.10 -5.75 -9.09
N THR A 105 7.35 -6.68 -8.17
CA THR A 105 7.39 -8.12 -8.48
C THR A 105 6.53 -8.87 -7.47
N CYS A 106 5.55 -9.61 -7.99
CA CYS A 106 4.59 -10.37 -7.22
C CYS A 106 5.04 -11.83 -7.11
N SER A 107 4.91 -12.44 -5.94
CA SER A 107 5.23 -13.84 -5.69
C SER A 107 4.14 -14.46 -4.84
N SER A 108 3.82 -15.73 -5.07
CA SER A 108 2.77 -16.45 -4.35
C SER A 108 3.07 -17.93 -4.33
N ASP A 109 2.71 -18.62 -3.24
CA ASP A 109 2.79 -20.07 -3.13
C ASP A 109 1.48 -20.70 -3.58
N ALA A 110 1.55 -21.68 -4.50
CA ALA A 110 0.36 -22.31 -5.07
C ALA A 110 0.70 -23.70 -5.62
N ASN A 111 -0.25 -24.63 -5.49
CA ASN A 111 -0.16 -25.94 -6.16
C ASN A 111 -1.49 -26.30 -6.86
N PRO A 112 -1.53 -26.40 -8.20
CA PRO A 112 -0.43 -26.20 -9.14
C PRO A 112 0.07 -24.75 -9.16
N PRO A 113 1.25 -24.50 -9.75
CA PRO A 113 1.85 -23.17 -9.82
C PRO A 113 0.89 -22.11 -10.37
N VAL A 114 1.15 -20.85 -9.98
CA VAL A 114 0.40 -19.69 -10.49
C VAL A 114 0.46 -19.66 -12.02
N GLU A 115 -0.71 -19.58 -12.65
CA GLU A 115 -0.86 -19.52 -14.09
C GLU A 115 -0.71 -18.09 -14.61
N ASN A 116 -1.23 -17.12 -13.86
CA ASN A 116 -1.18 -15.71 -14.25
C ASN A 116 -1.06 -14.77 -13.05
N TYR A 117 -0.24 -13.73 -13.23
CA TYR A 117 -0.19 -12.56 -12.36
C TYR A 117 -0.76 -11.37 -13.12
N THR A 118 -1.77 -10.70 -12.56
CA THR A 118 -2.39 -9.54 -13.18
C THR A 118 -2.28 -8.33 -12.26
N TRP A 119 -1.82 -7.20 -12.82
CA TRP A 119 -1.66 -5.94 -12.10
C TRP A 119 -2.82 -5.02 -12.40
N TYR A 120 -3.37 -4.42 -11.35
CA TYR A 120 -4.47 -3.47 -11.48
C TYR A 120 -4.13 -2.18 -10.75
N LYS A 121 -4.72 -1.08 -11.23
CA LYS A 121 -4.74 0.20 -10.52
C LYS A 121 -6.10 0.37 -9.84
N ARG A 122 -6.10 0.77 -8.58
CA ARG A 122 -7.31 1.13 -7.82
C ARG A 122 -8.12 2.15 -8.63
N ASN A 123 -9.44 1.96 -8.66
CA ASN A 123 -10.39 2.76 -9.45
C ASN A 123 -10.27 2.63 -10.98
N VAL A 124 -9.45 1.70 -11.48
CA VAL A 124 -9.38 1.33 -12.90
C VAL A 124 -9.82 -0.12 -13.03
N THR A 125 -10.84 -0.38 -13.83
CA THR A 125 -11.38 -1.73 -14.05
C THR A 125 -10.54 -2.58 -15.00
N SER A 126 -9.75 -1.96 -15.88
CA SER A 126 -8.88 -2.69 -16.79
C SER A 126 -7.55 -3.07 -16.14
N PRO A 127 -7.02 -4.27 -16.45
CA PRO A 127 -5.65 -4.63 -16.10
C PRO A 127 -4.65 -3.60 -16.64
N LYS A 128 -3.62 -3.31 -15.85
CA LYS A 128 -2.48 -2.49 -16.25
C LYS A 128 -1.39 -3.31 -16.92
N ALA A 129 -1.17 -4.53 -16.44
CA ALA A 129 -0.20 -5.44 -16.99
C ALA A 129 -0.52 -6.89 -16.60
N SER A 130 0.07 -7.82 -17.34
CA SER A 130 0.11 -9.23 -17.01
C SER A 130 1.57 -9.68 -16.92
N GLY A 131 1.82 -10.65 -16.07
CA GLY A 131 3.16 -11.14 -15.77
C GLY A 131 3.60 -10.82 -14.34
N GLN A 132 4.64 -11.53 -13.90
CA GLN A 132 5.09 -11.51 -12.51
C GLN A 132 5.61 -10.14 -12.06
N SER A 133 6.10 -9.33 -13.00
CA SER A 133 6.64 -8.00 -12.72
C SER A 133 5.90 -6.91 -13.49
N TYR A 134 5.79 -5.72 -12.90
CA TYR A 134 5.20 -4.53 -13.50
C TYR A 134 5.97 -3.28 -13.10
N THR A 135 6.31 -2.45 -14.10
CA THR A 135 7.00 -1.19 -13.87
C THR A 135 6.01 -0.03 -13.89
N ILE A 136 5.99 0.75 -12.81
CA ILE A 136 5.29 2.04 -12.77
C ILE A 136 6.29 3.11 -13.19
N HIS A 137 5.91 3.89 -14.19
CA HIS A 137 6.65 5.06 -14.64
C HIS A 137 6.03 6.34 -14.09
N ASN A 138 6.85 7.36 -13.86
CA ASN A 138 6.41 8.69 -13.42
C ASN A 138 5.52 8.59 -12.16
N VAL A 139 6.05 7.96 -11.12
CA VAL A 139 5.35 7.71 -9.85
C VAL A 139 4.84 9.02 -9.25
N SER A 140 3.58 9.04 -8.81
CA SER A 140 2.97 10.18 -8.12
C SER A 140 2.51 9.81 -6.70
N SER A 141 2.20 10.81 -5.89
CA SER A 141 1.61 10.62 -4.55
C SER A 141 0.30 9.80 -4.54
N GLU A 142 -0.42 9.72 -5.66
CA GLU A 142 -1.63 8.88 -5.79
C GLU A 142 -1.30 7.38 -5.87
N ASP A 143 -0.06 7.02 -6.21
CA ASP A 143 0.34 5.64 -6.41
C ASP A 143 0.71 4.91 -5.10
N ARG A 144 0.78 5.62 -3.96
CA ARG A 144 1.18 5.08 -2.62
C ARG A 144 0.45 3.80 -2.22
N GLU A 145 -0.82 3.71 -2.60
CA GLU A 145 -1.65 2.51 -2.45
C GLU A 145 -2.43 2.26 -3.74
N GLY A 146 -1.88 2.69 -4.87
CA GLY A 146 -2.60 2.75 -6.13
C GLY A 146 -2.78 1.41 -6.80
N TYR A 147 -2.05 0.36 -6.41
CA TYR A 147 -1.98 -0.88 -7.18
C TYR A 147 -2.26 -2.12 -6.33
N TYR A 148 -2.68 -3.18 -6.99
CA TYR A 148 -2.78 -4.52 -6.41
C TYR A 148 -2.38 -5.58 -7.44
N CYS A 149 -1.79 -6.66 -6.95
CA CYS A 149 -1.49 -7.85 -7.73
C CYS A 149 -2.55 -8.92 -7.46
N GLU A 150 -3.06 -9.53 -8.52
CA GLU A 150 -3.88 -10.74 -8.48
C GLU A 150 -3.04 -11.93 -8.96
N ALA A 151 -2.80 -12.90 -8.08
CA ALA A 151 -2.23 -14.19 -8.44
C ALA A 151 -3.37 -15.18 -8.69
N LEU A 152 -3.33 -15.91 -9.80
CA LEU A 152 -4.38 -16.83 -10.23
C LEU A 152 -3.78 -18.20 -10.57
N ASN A 153 -4.38 -19.26 -10.04
CA ASN A 153 -4.22 -20.61 -10.57
C ASN A 153 -5.61 -21.23 -10.83
N ILE A 154 -5.63 -22.47 -11.32
CA ILE A 154 -6.87 -23.18 -11.62
C ILE A 154 -7.74 -23.53 -10.40
N ILE A 155 -7.20 -23.44 -9.18
CA ILE A 155 -7.94 -23.70 -7.93
C ILE A 155 -8.57 -22.42 -7.39
N GLY A 156 -7.90 -21.28 -7.53
CA GLY A 156 -8.40 -20.02 -7.02
C GLY A 156 -7.46 -18.85 -7.30
N ARG A 157 -7.74 -17.74 -6.61
CA ARG A 157 -6.99 -16.49 -6.74
C ARG A 157 -6.77 -15.83 -5.40
N GLU A 158 -5.69 -15.10 -5.28
CA GLU A 158 -5.40 -14.21 -4.15
C GLU A 158 -5.03 -12.83 -4.67
N THR A 159 -5.46 -11.79 -3.96
CA THR A 159 -5.20 -10.40 -4.33
C THR A 159 -4.57 -9.66 -3.17
N ILE A 160 -3.42 -9.03 -3.41
CA ILE A 160 -2.66 -8.30 -2.39
C ILE A 160 -2.41 -6.86 -2.84
N PRO A 161 -2.69 -5.85 -1.98
CA PRO A 161 -2.39 -4.46 -2.27
C PRO A 161 -0.88 -4.20 -2.28
N VAL A 162 -0.46 -3.23 -3.09
CA VAL A 162 0.91 -2.74 -3.13
C VAL A 162 1.00 -1.48 -2.30
N HIS A 163 2.02 -1.41 -1.44
CA HIS A 163 2.36 -0.21 -0.70
C HIS A 163 3.72 0.34 -1.19
N ILE A 164 3.73 1.58 -1.66
CA ILE A 164 4.95 2.29 -2.03
C ILE A 164 5.04 3.61 -1.27
N ASN A 165 6.23 3.97 -0.80
CA ASN A 165 6.44 5.24 -0.11
C ASN A 165 6.96 6.30 -1.07
N VAL A 166 6.12 7.28 -1.41
CA VAL A 166 6.46 8.34 -2.38
C VAL A 166 6.80 9.65 -1.67
N ILE A 167 7.96 10.25 -1.98
CA ILE A 167 8.34 11.61 -1.58
C ILE A 167 8.03 12.58 -2.72
N SER A 168 7.25 13.60 -2.40
CA SER A 168 7.05 14.72 -3.32
C SER A 168 8.23 15.68 -3.29
N VAL A 169 8.81 15.92 -4.47
CA VAL A 169 9.75 17.01 -4.71
C VAL A 169 8.98 18.31 -4.85
N PHE A 170 8.29 18.73 -3.79
CA PHE A 170 7.76 20.09 -3.75
C PHE A 170 8.91 21.06 -4.07
N SER A 171 8.61 22.06 -4.88
CA SER A 171 9.57 23.02 -5.42
C SER A 171 10.11 23.97 -4.35
N TRP A 172 10.97 23.47 -3.45
CA TRP A 172 11.78 24.30 -2.55
C TRP A 172 13.14 24.62 -3.19
N VAL A 173 13.19 24.76 -4.53
CA VAL A 173 14.29 25.51 -5.16
C VAL A 173 13.96 26.99 -4.92
N PRO A 174 14.85 27.76 -4.28
CA PRO A 174 14.44 28.77 -3.32
C PRO A 174 13.86 30.01 -3.98
N VAL A 175 12.55 30.21 -3.84
CA VAL A 175 11.93 31.56 -3.86
C VAL A 175 12.59 32.48 -2.80
N VAL A 176 13.28 31.88 -1.82
CA VAL A 176 14.10 32.56 -0.80
C VAL A 176 15.30 33.30 -1.42
N GLY A 177 15.88 32.81 -2.52
CA GLY A 177 17.04 33.45 -3.18
C GLY A 177 16.66 34.76 -3.87
N VAL A 178 15.47 34.83 -4.47
CA VAL A 178 14.99 36.03 -5.18
C VAL A 178 14.60 37.13 -4.19
N GLY A 179 13.95 36.76 -3.08
CA GLY A 179 13.59 37.71 -2.01
C GLY A 179 14.79 38.38 -1.33
N ALA A 180 15.87 37.63 -1.10
CA ALA A 180 17.09 38.17 -0.47
C ALA A 180 17.88 39.13 -1.37
N VAL A 181 17.92 38.87 -2.69
CA VAL A 181 18.63 39.73 -3.66
C VAL A 181 17.90 41.06 -3.85
N LEU A 182 16.56 41.03 -3.90
CA LEU A 182 15.75 42.25 -4.04
C LEU A 182 15.86 43.16 -2.81
N THR A 183 15.88 42.59 -1.60
CA THR A 183 16.02 43.36 -0.36
C THR A 183 17.43 43.97 -0.21
N ALA A 184 18.48 43.21 -0.52
CA ALA A 184 19.86 43.71 -0.52
C ALA A 184 20.08 44.81 -1.57
N GLY A 185 19.54 44.65 -2.78
CA GLY A 185 19.63 45.65 -3.85
C GLY A 185 18.95 46.98 -3.47
N ALA A 186 17.76 46.93 -2.87
CA ALA A 186 17.06 48.13 -2.40
C ALA A 186 17.84 48.87 -1.28
N LEU A 187 18.47 48.14 -0.37
CA LEU A 187 19.34 48.73 0.67
C LEU A 187 20.57 49.42 0.07
N LEU A 188 21.23 48.81 -0.92
CA LEU A 188 22.38 49.45 -1.58
C LEU A 188 21.99 50.71 -2.34
N VAL A 189 20.83 50.72 -3.03
CA VAL A 189 20.32 51.91 -3.74
C VAL A 189 19.96 53.02 -2.77
N THR A 190 19.30 52.71 -1.64
CA THR A 190 18.97 53.71 -0.62
C THR A 190 20.23 54.30 0.04
N ILE A 191 21.24 53.47 0.35
CA ILE A 191 22.53 53.93 0.86
C ILE A 191 23.23 54.82 -0.16
N TYR A 192 23.26 54.43 -1.44
CA TYR A 192 23.84 55.24 -2.51
C TYR A 192 23.12 56.59 -2.67
N CYS A 193 21.79 56.60 -2.65
CA CYS A 193 21.00 57.83 -2.68
C CYS A 193 21.29 58.73 -1.48
N TYR A 194 21.44 58.17 -0.29
CA TYR A 194 21.79 58.90 0.93
C TYR A 194 23.20 59.51 0.84
N MET A 195 24.19 58.75 0.39
CA MET A 195 25.57 59.23 0.20
C MET A 195 25.66 60.31 -0.89
N LYS A 196 24.93 60.15 -2.00
CA LYS A 196 24.88 61.14 -3.08
C LYS A 196 24.26 62.45 -2.60
N ARG A 197 23.16 62.40 -1.82
CA ARG A 197 22.55 63.58 -1.19
C ARG A 197 23.51 64.33 -0.28
N ARG A 198 24.34 63.58 0.47
CA ARG A 198 25.36 64.15 1.36
C ARG A 198 26.52 64.79 0.59
N SER A 199 26.87 64.26 -0.58
CA SER A 199 27.90 64.83 -1.46
C SER A 199 27.44 66.07 -2.21
N THR A 200 26.15 66.24 -2.47
CA THR A 200 25.59 67.42 -3.17
C THR A 200 24.99 68.47 -2.22
N GLY A 201 25.09 68.27 -0.90
CA GLY A 201 24.39 69.07 0.11
C GLY A 201 25.31 69.77 1.11
N GLY A 202 26.39 70.40 0.63
CA GLY A 202 27.28 71.20 1.46
C GLY A 202 27.66 72.52 0.79
N SER A 203 26.81 73.54 0.94
CA SER A 203 27.20 74.91 1.33
C SER A 203 26.01 75.88 1.42
N ASP A 204 26.10 76.74 2.44
CA ASP A 204 25.43 78.01 2.70
C ASP A 204 24.06 78.08 3.40
N ALA A 205 23.91 79.20 4.11
CA ALA A 205 23.43 79.34 5.47
C ALA A 205 22.33 80.40 5.64
N THR A 206 21.73 80.42 6.84
CA THR A 206 21.05 81.54 7.55
C THR A 206 19.74 82.12 6.98
N ALA A 207 18.62 81.90 7.70
CA ALA A 207 17.80 82.90 8.46
C ALA A 207 16.55 83.30 7.63
N ASP A 208 15.32 83.49 8.13
CA ASP A 208 14.75 83.85 9.43
C ASP A 208 13.26 83.41 9.52
N THR A 209 12.79 83.17 10.76
CA THR A 209 11.52 83.59 11.43
C THR A 209 10.23 83.89 10.61
N LEU A 210 8.97 83.60 10.97
CA LEU A 210 8.28 83.65 12.27
C LEU A 210 6.81 83.11 12.16
N ILE A 211 6.41 82.24 13.10
CA ILE A 211 5.16 82.12 13.90
C ILE A 211 3.74 82.24 13.29
N GLN A 212 2.89 81.24 13.62
CA GLN A 212 1.51 81.23 14.20
C GLN A 212 0.71 80.07 13.58
N GLY A 213 -0.04 79.19 14.25
CA GLY A 213 -0.46 78.95 15.62
C GLY A 213 -1.43 77.74 15.56
N LEU A 214 -1.52 76.95 16.63
CA LEU A 214 -2.56 75.94 16.92
C LEU A 214 -3.98 76.60 17.03
N PRO A 215 -5.13 75.93 17.33
CA PRO A 215 -5.39 74.49 17.60
C PRO A 215 -6.74 73.89 17.05
N CYS A 216 -6.87 72.57 17.26
CA CYS A 216 -8.01 71.77 17.78
C CYS A 216 -9.42 71.72 17.15
N ASP A 217 -9.82 70.46 16.94
CA ASP A 217 -11.06 69.78 17.37
C ASP A 217 -12.43 70.01 16.71
N LYS A 218 -12.95 68.84 16.29
CA LYS A 218 -14.26 68.25 16.58
C LYS A 218 -15.48 68.55 15.69
N ALA A 219 -16.23 67.45 15.61
CA ALA A 219 -17.66 67.27 15.38
C ALA A 219 -18.09 67.16 13.90
N THR A 220 -18.52 65.96 13.47
CA THR A 220 -19.94 65.51 13.37
C THR A 220 -20.75 66.46 12.47
N GLN A 221 -21.49 66.04 11.43
CA GLN A 221 -22.47 64.95 11.28
C GLN A 221 -23.03 65.08 9.82
N ILE A 222 -23.74 64.12 9.20
CA ILE A 222 -25.23 64.11 8.97
C ILE A 222 -25.44 63.51 7.54
N ASP A 223 -25.85 62.24 7.44
CA ASP A 223 -27.15 61.72 6.89
C ASP A 223 -27.08 61.29 5.40
N ALA A 224 -27.38 60.04 5.02
CA ALA A 224 -28.67 59.31 4.93
C ALA A 224 -29.54 59.76 3.73
N GLU A 225 -29.81 58.85 2.77
CA GLU A 225 -31.17 58.40 2.32
C GLU A 225 -31.11 57.43 1.08
N PRO A 226 -32.19 56.74 0.63
CA PRO A 226 -32.52 55.38 1.11
C PRO A 226 -32.91 54.41 -0.06
N PRO A 227 -33.88 53.45 0.02
CA PRO A 227 -33.75 52.15 -0.63
C PRO A 227 -34.67 51.99 -1.86
N ILE A 228 -34.49 50.91 -2.62
CA ILE A 228 -35.54 50.44 -3.55
C ILE A 228 -35.81 48.96 -3.30
N MET A 229 -37.05 48.68 -2.89
CA MET A 229 -37.65 47.34 -2.83
C MET A 229 -37.91 46.81 -4.24
N ARG A 230 -37.74 45.49 -4.43
CA ARG A 230 -38.68 44.63 -5.17
C ARG A 230 -38.48 43.19 -4.69
N THR A 231 -39.36 42.74 -3.79
CA THR A 231 -40.43 41.74 -4.03
C THR A 231 -39.92 40.36 -4.44
N GLY A 232 -40.17 39.38 -3.56
CA GLY A 232 -40.41 38.00 -3.98
C GLY A 232 -39.51 36.94 -3.35
N ALA A 233 -39.99 36.40 -2.23
CA ALA A 233 -39.82 35.02 -1.77
C ALA A 233 -38.40 34.45 -1.56
N ASN A 234 -38.05 34.32 -0.27
CA ASN A 234 -37.64 33.08 0.42
C ASN A 234 -36.90 32.00 -0.41
N HIS A 235 -35.75 31.46 -0.01
CA HIS A 235 -35.13 31.41 1.31
C HIS A 235 -33.66 30.98 1.15
N GLN A 236 -32.77 31.77 1.73
CA GLN A 236 -31.57 31.40 2.49
C GLN A 236 -30.59 30.33 1.94
N ARG A 237 -29.41 30.80 1.51
CA ARG A 237 -28.14 30.15 1.86
C ARG A 237 -27.42 31.01 2.89
N THR A 238 -27.28 30.47 4.10
CA THR A 238 -26.54 31.09 5.20
C THR A 238 -25.15 30.46 5.23
N TRP A 239 -24.12 31.27 5.00
CA TRP A 239 -22.74 30.90 5.27
C TRP A 239 -22.37 31.41 6.67
N LYS A 240 -22.09 30.49 7.59
CA LYS A 240 -21.44 30.78 8.87
C LYS A 240 -19.93 30.68 8.65
N VAL A 241 -19.23 31.78 8.87
CA VAL A 241 -17.79 31.79 9.15
C VAL A 241 -17.69 32.16 10.63
N THR A 242 -17.20 31.21 11.42
CA THR A 242 -16.75 31.47 12.78
C THR A 242 -15.39 30.80 12.91
N GLN A 243 -14.35 31.60 13.07
CA GLN A 243 -13.20 31.17 13.85
C GLN A 243 -12.85 32.24 14.88
N PRO A 244 -12.32 31.80 16.02
CA PRO A 244 -12.28 32.55 17.26
C PRO A 244 -10.86 33.11 17.47
N LEU A 245 -10.47 33.90 18.47
CA LEU A 245 -10.88 34.08 19.87
C LEU A 245 -10.39 35.48 20.25
N ARG A 246 -11.20 36.22 21.01
CA ARG A 246 -10.84 36.50 22.39
C ARG A 246 -12.09 36.37 23.25
#